data_AF-Q1KV03-F1
#
_entry.id   AF-Q1KV03-F1
#
_cell.length_a   1.000
_cell.length_b   1.000
_cell.length_c   1.000
_cell.angle_alpha   90.00
_cell.angle_beta   90.00
_cell.angle_gamma   90.00
#
_symmetry.space_group_name_H-M   'P 1'
#
loop_
_entity.id
_entity.type
_entity.pdbx_description
1 polymer ?
#
loop_
_entity_poly.entity_id
_entity_poly.type
_entity_poly.pdbx_seq_one_letter_code
_entity_poly.pdbx_strand_id
1 'polypeptide(L)'
;EQEEELDLVIDLSKNMNVRPVIGIRAKLRTKHSGHFGSTSGEKGKFGLTTTQVVRVVRKLEQAGMLDCLQLLHFHIGSQIPSTSLLSDGVAEAAQLYCELVRLGAHMRIIDIGGGLGIDYDGSKSGESDLSVSYSIEEYAAAVVTAVRFVCDRKSVKHPVICSESGRAIVSHHSVLIFEAVSSTGPVKHGVDQTDLQFMLDGHWEEARSDYQNLYSAAIHGDYESCLLYVDQLKQRCVE
;
A
#
# COMPACT_ATOMS: atom_id res chain seq x y z
N GLU A 1 -19.22 12.33 -0.62
CA GLU A 1 -18.81 10.91 -0.75
C GLU A 1 -19.91 9.93 -0.35
N GLN A 2 -20.86 10.36 0.48
CA GLN A 2 -22.10 9.66 0.83
C GLN A 2 -23.29 10.30 0.10
N GLU A 3 -24.39 9.58 -0.05
CA GLU A 3 -25.56 10.04 -0.82
C GLU A 3 -26.31 11.16 -0.06
N GLU A 4 -26.32 11.06 1.26
CA GLU A 4 -27.00 11.95 2.20
C GLU A 4 -26.37 13.36 2.23
N GLU A 5 -25.08 13.46 1.92
CA GLU A 5 -24.38 14.75 1.81
C GLU A 5 -24.97 15.65 0.71
N LEU A 6 -25.58 15.07 -0.32
CA LEU A 6 -26.12 15.83 -1.44
C LEU A 6 -27.28 16.75 -1.03
N ASP A 7 -28.12 16.32 -0.08
CA ASP A 7 -29.21 17.16 0.44
C ASP A 7 -28.65 18.44 1.06
N LEU A 8 -27.64 18.28 1.90
CA LEU A 8 -26.97 19.40 2.56
C LEU A 8 -26.35 20.36 1.54
N VAL A 9 -25.70 19.85 0.49
CA VAL A 9 -25.11 20.67 -0.57
C VAL A 9 -26.18 21.47 -1.32
N ILE A 10 -27.31 20.85 -1.67
CA ILE A 10 -28.41 21.51 -2.39
C ILE A 10 -29.04 22.61 -1.51
N ASP A 11 -29.28 22.31 -0.23
CA ASP A 11 -29.90 23.26 0.70
C ASP A 11 -28.99 24.47 0.96
N LEU A 12 -27.70 24.23 1.21
CA LEU A 12 -26.72 25.30 1.38
C LEU A 12 -26.54 26.12 0.10
N SER A 13 -26.52 25.47 -1.07
CA SER A 13 -26.47 26.16 -2.37
C SER A 13 -27.62 27.15 -2.55
N LYS A 14 -28.84 26.75 -2.20
CA LYS A 14 -30.03 27.61 -2.25
C LYS A 14 -29.95 28.75 -1.23
N ASN A 15 -29.54 28.45 0.01
CA ASN A 15 -29.43 29.45 1.07
C ASN A 15 -28.35 30.50 0.79
N MET A 16 -27.25 30.09 0.15
CA MET A 16 -26.13 30.96 -0.18
C MET A 16 -26.26 31.60 -1.58
N ASN A 17 -27.24 31.20 -2.38
CA ASN A 17 -27.42 31.60 -3.77
C ASN A 17 -26.16 31.38 -4.63
N VAL A 18 -25.51 30.22 -4.46
CA VAL A 18 -24.28 29.83 -5.18
C VAL A 18 -24.53 28.52 -5.92
N ARG A 19 -24.20 28.45 -7.21
CA ARG A 19 -24.15 27.17 -7.95
C ARG A 19 -22.87 26.41 -7.57
N PRO A 20 -22.96 25.23 -6.93
CA PRO A 20 -21.79 24.50 -6.47
C PRO A 20 -21.08 23.77 -7.63
N VAL A 21 -19.81 23.46 -7.44
CA VAL A 21 -19.11 22.46 -8.26
C VAL A 21 -19.13 21.15 -7.46
N ILE A 22 -19.81 20.15 -7.99
CA ILE A 22 -20.03 18.87 -7.32
C ILE A 22 -19.15 17.80 -7.96
N GLY A 23 -18.41 17.10 -7.11
CA GLY A 23 -17.76 15.85 -7.44
C GLY A 23 -18.43 14.69 -6.73
N ILE A 24 -18.41 13.50 -7.34
CA ILE A 24 -18.83 12.26 -6.68
C ILE A 24 -17.66 11.29 -6.62
N ARG A 25 -17.55 10.56 -5.51
CA ARG A 25 -16.64 9.43 -5.39
C ARG A 25 -17.37 8.16 -5.76
N ALA A 26 -16.88 7.41 -6.73
CA ALA A 26 -17.46 6.11 -7.10
C ALA A 26 -16.75 4.96 -6.40
N LYS A 27 -17.52 3.94 -6.04
CA LYS A 27 -17.00 2.63 -5.66
C LYS A 27 -16.74 1.82 -6.93
N LEU A 28 -15.51 1.37 -7.08
CA LEU A 28 -15.11 0.46 -8.15
C LEU A 28 -15.32 -1.00 -7.72
N ARG A 29 -15.57 -1.88 -8.68
CA ARG A 29 -15.56 -3.33 -8.52
C ARG A 29 -14.13 -3.86 -8.54
N THR A 30 -13.24 -3.19 -9.28
CA THR A 30 -11.80 -3.47 -9.27
C THR A 30 -11.27 -3.40 -7.84
N LYS A 31 -10.60 -4.46 -7.39
CA LYS A 31 -10.02 -4.57 -6.04
C LYS A 31 -8.50 -4.66 -6.14
N HIS A 32 -7.83 -4.00 -5.20
CA HIS A 32 -6.41 -4.21 -4.95
C HIS A 32 -6.25 -5.24 -3.81
N SER A 33 -5.63 -6.39 -4.07
CA SER A 33 -5.20 -7.34 -3.05
C SER A 33 -3.81 -6.95 -2.55
N GLY A 34 -3.69 -6.55 -1.29
CA GLY A 34 -2.42 -6.16 -0.68
C GLY A 34 -2.65 -5.49 0.68
N HIS A 35 -1.57 -5.28 1.45
CA HIS A 35 -1.64 -4.62 2.77
C HIS A 35 -2.33 -3.24 2.74
N PHE A 36 -2.29 -2.55 1.59
CA PHE A 36 -2.90 -1.24 1.37
C PHE A 36 -4.25 -1.27 0.63
N GLY A 37 -4.79 -2.46 0.32
CA GLY A 37 -6.01 -2.65 -0.46
C GLY A 37 -7.31 -2.74 0.34
N SER A 38 -7.23 -2.82 1.68
CA SER A 38 -8.39 -3.06 2.55
C SER A 38 -9.42 -1.92 2.57
N THR A 39 -9.06 -0.72 2.11
CA THR A 39 -9.95 0.44 2.00
C THR A 39 -10.60 0.60 0.62
N SER A 40 -10.31 -0.31 -0.31
CA SER A 40 -10.68 -0.20 -1.72
C SER A 40 -11.74 -1.22 -2.15
N GLY A 41 -12.41 -0.91 -3.26
CA GLY A 41 -13.49 -1.73 -3.82
C GLY A 41 -14.87 -1.45 -3.21
N GLU A 42 -15.84 -2.29 -3.54
CA GLU A 42 -17.27 -2.10 -3.20
C GLU A 42 -17.57 -2.02 -1.68
N LYS A 43 -16.72 -2.63 -0.85
CA LYS A 43 -16.79 -2.60 0.62
C LYS A 43 -16.05 -1.42 1.26
N GLY A 44 -15.47 -0.52 0.44
CA GLY A 44 -14.79 0.68 0.93
C GLY A 44 -15.71 1.54 1.79
N LYS A 45 -15.10 2.22 2.78
CA LYS A 45 -15.81 3.10 3.74
C LYS A 45 -16.51 4.27 3.06
N PHE A 46 -15.95 4.76 1.95
CA PHE A 46 -16.42 5.94 1.23
C PHE A 46 -16.75 5.60 -0.22
N GLY A 47 -17.56 6.45 -0.83
CA GLY A 47 -17.94 6.36 -2.24
C GLY A 47 -19.32 5.74 -2.47
N LEU A 48 -19.87 6.05 -3.63
CA LEU A 48 -21.19 5.69 -4.07
C LEU A 48 -21.14 4.44 -4.94
N THR A 49 -22.00 3.48 -4.65
CA THR A 49 -22.30 2.38 -5.57
C THR A 49 -22.98 2.91 -6.84
N THR A 50 -22.96 2.16 -7.94
CA THR A 50 -23.62 2.55 -9.20
C THR A 50 -25.10 2.94 -8.98
N THR A 51 -25.82 2.21 -8.13
CA THR A 51 -27.23 2.52 -7.79
C THR A 51 -27.37 3.86 -7.06
N GLN A 52 -26.42 4.21 -6.19
CA GLN A 52 -26.40 5.52 -5.51
C GLN A 52 -26.02 6.64 -6.48
N VAL A 53 -25.07 6.39 -7.39
CA VAL A 53 -24.70 7.36 -8.44
C VAL A 53 -25.93 7.72 -9.30
N VAL A 54 -26.72 6.73 -9.73
CA VAL A 54 -27.95 6.99 -10.49
C VAL A 54 -28.97 7.80 -9.69
N ARG A 55 -29.10 7.54 -8.38
CA ARG A 55 -29.98 8.32 -7.50
C ARG A 55 -29.51 9.77 -7.34
N VAL A 56 -28.21 9.99 -7.19
CA VAL A 56 -27.60 11.33 -7.17
C VAL A 56 -27.87 12.09 -8.47
N VAL A 57 -27.68 11.45 -9.62
CA VAL A 57 -27.98 12.06 -10.94
C VAL A 57 -29.44 12.50 -11.02
N ARG A 58 -30.39 11.61 -10.69
CA ARG A 58 -31.83 11.95 -10.70
C ARG A 58 -32.18 13.08 -9.75
N LYS A 59 -31.56 13.12 -8.57
CA LYS A 59 -31.79 14.16 -7.57
C LYS A 59 -31.28 15.52 -8.02
N LEU A 60 -30.10 15.55 -8.64
CA LEU A 60 -29.55 16.76 -9.24
C LEU A 60 -30.37 17.24 -10.44
N GLU A 61 -30.88 16.32 -11.27
CA GLU A 61 -31.78 16.63 -12.37
C GLU A 61 -33.08 17.28 -11.86
N GLN A 62 -33.72 16.68 -10.86
CA GLN A 62 -34.93 17.23 -10.21
C GLN A 62 -34.70 18.60 -9.57
N ALA A 63 -33.48 18.85 -9.07
CA ALA A 63 -33.10 20.14 -8.51
C ALA A 63 -32.68 21.18 -9.56
N GLY A 64 -32.60 20.82 -10.85
CA GLY A 64 -32.08 21.73 -11.90
C GLY A 64 -30.59 22.05 -11.74
N MET A 65 -29.82 21.10 -11.20
CA MET A 65 -28.41 21.23 -10.83
C MET A 65 -27.52 20.13 -11.46
N LEU A 66 -27.99 19.43 -12.49
CA LEU A 66 -27.20 18.36 -13.12
C LEU A 66 -25.90 18.87 -13.77
N ASP A 67 -25.89 20.13 -14.23
CA ASP A 67 -24.71 20.86 -14.69
C ASP A 67 -23.65 21.12 -13.60
N CYS A 68 -24.05 21.05 -12.34
CA CYS A 68 -23.14 21.21 -11.20
C CYS A 68 -22.27 19.96 -11.00
N LEU A 69 -22.68 18.80 -11.50
CA LEU A 69 -21.87 17.58 -11.45
C LEU A 69 -20.77 17.62 -12.51
N GLN A 70 -19.53 17.83 -12.06
CA GLN A 70 -18.40 18.10 -12.96
C GLN A 70 -17.19 17.18 -12.74
N LEU A 71 -17.15 16.44 -11.62
CA LEU A 71 -15.98 15.64 -11.25
C LEU A 71 -16.37 14.22 -10.85
N LEU A 72 -15.68 13.23 -11.42
CA LEU A 72 -15.71 11.85 -10.95
C LEU A 72 -14.40 11.54 -10.26
N HIS A 73 -14.46 11.19 -8.99
CA HIS A 73 -13.32 10.74 -8.19
C HIS A 73 -13.43 9.23 -7.93
N PHE A 74 -12.30 8.56 -7.86
CA PHE A 74 -12.18 7.21 -7.34
C PHE A 74 -10.81 7.01 -6.70
N HIS A 75 -10.66 5.98 -5.88
CA HIS A 75 -9.39 5.65 -5.26
C HIS A 75 -9.22 4.13 -5.22
N ILE A 76 -8.26 3.62 -5.99
CA ILE A 76 -7.93 2.17 -6.05
C ILE A 76 -7.19 1.72 -4.79
N GLY A 77 -6.51 2.65 -4.10
CA GLY A 77 -5.70 2.38 -2.91
C GLY A 77 -4.33 3.04 -3.00
N SER A 78 -3.54 2.90 -1.95
CA SER A 78 -2.14 3.33 -1.93
C SER A 78 -1.22 2.22 -2.45
N GLN A 79 -0.05 2.58 -2.99
CA GLN A 79 1.01 1.63 -3.37
C GLN A 79 0.50 0.56 -4.36
N ILE A 80 -0.07 1.01 -5.49
CA ILE A 80 -0.52 0.09 -6.53
C ILE A 80 0.72 -0.55 -7.17
N PRO A 81 0.86 -1.88 -7.20
CA PRO A 81 2.11 -2.55 -7.57
C PRO A 81 2.33 -2.64 -9.08
N SER A 82 1.27 -2.62 -9.89
CA SER A 82 1.35 -2.83 -11.33
C SER A 82 0.42 -1.90 -12.14
N THR A 83 0.80 -1.62 -13.39
CA THR A 83 0.01 -0.82 -14.34
C THR A 83 -1.23 -1.55 -14.86
N SER A 84 -1.27 -2.89 -14.80
CA SER A 84 -2.46 -3.66 -15.19
C SER A 84 -3.62 -3.36 -14.24
N LEU A 85 -3.39 -3.44 -12.93
CA LEU A 85 -4.40 -3.14 -11.92
C LEU A 85 -4.88 -1.68 -12.00
N LEU A 86 -3.93 -0.76 -12.22
CA LEU A 86 -4.22 0.65 -12.44
C LEU A 86 -5.13 0.85 -13.67
N SER A 87 -4.78 0.21 -14.79
CA SER A 87 -5.52 0.32 -16.04
C SER A 87 -6.94 -0.21 -15.90
N ASP A 88 -7.14 -1.33 -15.21
CA ASP A 88 -8.47 -1.91 -14.96
C ASP A 88 -9.35 -0.94 -14.16
N GLY A 89 -8.83 -0.38 -13.07
CA GLY A 89 -9.58 0.56 -12.23
C GLY A 89 -9.90 1.87 -12.95
N VAL A 90 -8.93 2.43 -13.69
CA VAL A 90 -9.10 3.66 -14.48
C VAL A 90 -10.10 3.42 -15.62
N ALA A 91 -10.03 2.27 -16.30
CA ALA A 91 -10.97 1.93 -17.37
C ALA A 91 -12.39 1.81 -16.82
N GLU A 92 -12.60 1.14 -15.68
CA GLU A 92 -13.90 1.06 -15.02
C GLU A 92 -14.47 2.45 -14.69
N ALA A 93 -13.65 3.32 -14.08
CA ALA A 93 -14.06 4.68 -13.77
C ALA A 93 -14.37 5.52 -15.03
N ALA A 94 -13.56 5.38 -16.09
CA ALA A 94 -13.79 6.06 -17.36
C ALA A 94 -15.12 5.63 -18.01
N GLN A 95 -15.53 4.36 -17.84
CA GLN A 95 -16.83 3.88 -18.31
C GLN A 95 -17.96 4.64 -17.60
N LEU A 96 -17.87 4.77 -16.27
CA LEU A 96 -18.84 5.50 -15.46
C LEU A 96 -18.87 7.00 -15.81
N TYR A 97 -17.72 7.62 -15.98
CA TYR A 97 -17.60 9.02 -16.43
C TYR A 97 -18.37 9.26 -17.72
N CYS A 98 -18.18 8.40 -18.71
CA CYS A 98 -18.86 8.55 -20.00
C CYS A 98 -20.37 8.35 -19.89
N GLU A 99 -20.85 7.47 -19.00
CA GLU A 99 -22.29 7.33 -18.75
C GLU A 99 -22.88 8.56 -18.04
N LEU A 100 -22.14 9.19 -17.12
CA LEU A 100 -22.56 10.46 -16.50
C LEU A 100 -22.72 11.57 -17.54
N VAL A 101 -21.77 11.68 -18.48
CA VAL A 101 -21.88 12.61 -19.62
C VAL A 101 -23.14 12.33 -20.45
N ARG A 102 -23.41 11.06 -20.76
CA ARG A 102 -24.60 10.65 -21.53
C ARG A 102 -25.91 10.95 -20.82
N LEU A 103 -25.91 10.88 -19.48
CA LEU A 103 -27.05 11.25 -18.65
C LEU A 103 -27.25 12.77 -18.54
N GLY A 104 -26.36 13.58 -19.12
CA GLY A 104 -26.48 15.04 -19.18
C GLY A 104 -25.68 15.80 -18.12
N ALA A 105 -24.86 15.12 -17.31
CA ALA A 105 -23.96 15.79 -16.38
C ALA A 105 -22.85 16.54 -17.14
N HIS A 106 -22.50 17.73 -16.65
CA HIS A 106 -21.47 18.57 -17.27
C HIS A 106 -20.06 18.15 -16.82
N MET A 107 -19.75 16.86 -16.96
CA MET A 107 -18.50 16.29 -16.49
C MET A 107 -17.28 16.93 -17.18
N ARG A 108 -16.23 17.16 -16.40
CA ARG A 108 -14.98 17.79 -16.86
C ARG A 108 -13.73 17.07 -16.38
N ILE A 109 -13.77 16.52 -15.16
CA ILE A 109 -12.59 16.00 -14.47
C ILE A 109 -12.82 14.53 -14.11
N ILE A 110 -11.81 13.71 -14.40
CA ILE A 110 -11.61 12.42 -13.74
C ILE A 110 -10.44 12.57 -12.79
N ASP A 111 -10.70 12.36 -11.51
CA ASP A 111 -9.70 12.28 -10.48
C ASP A 111 -9.46 10.81 -10.12
N ILE A 112 -8.25 10.33 -10.40
CA ILE A 112 -7.86 8.94 -10.19
C ILE A 112 -7.42 8.66 -8.74
N GLY A 113 -7.40 9.72 -7.90
CA GLY A 113 -6.89 9.68 -6.55
C GLY A 113 -5.38 9.44 -6.52
N GLY A 114 -4.89 8.92 -5.39
CA GLY A 114 -3.52 8.47 -5.24
C GLY A 114 -3.27 7.08 -5.83
N GLY A 115 -2.18 6.45 -5.38
CA GLY A 115 -1.86 5.06 -5.72
C GLY A 115 -0.58 4.88 -6.53
N LEU A 116 -0.02 5.96 -7.09
CA LEU A 116 1.35 5.96 -7.61
C LEU A 116 2.29 5.47 -6.50
N GLY A 117 2.85 4.29 -6.69
CA GLY A 117 3.68 3.61 -5.72
C GLY A 117 5.15 4.02 -5.81
N ILE A 118 5.90 3.61 -4.80
CA ILE A 118 7.33 3.89 -4.67
C ILE A 118 8.09 2.58 -4.51
N ASP A 119 9.22 2.48 -5.19
CA ASP A 119 10.16 1.37 -5.03
C ASP A 119 11.04 1.60 -3.79
N TYR A 120 10.63 1.05 -2.64
CA TYR A 120 11.37 1.22 -1.38
C TYR A 120 12.57 0.29 -1.24
N ASP A 121 12.49 -0.92 -1.83
CA ASP A 121 13.53 -1.95 -1.71
C ASP A 121 14.48 -2.01 -2.94
N GLY A 122 14.17 -1.27 -4.01
CA GLY A 122 14.96 -1.20 -5.23
C GLY A 122 14.78 -2.40 -6.16
N SER A 123 13.84 -3.31 -5.86
CA SER A 123 13.64 -4.55 -6.61
C SER A 123 12.91 -4.37 -7.93
N LYS A 124 12.20 -3.25 -8.11
CA LYS A 124 11.33 -2.97 -9.26
C LYS A 124 10.36 -4.11 -9.57
N SER A 125 9.77 -4.70 -8.54
CA SER A 125 8.93 -5.88 -8.64
C SER A 125 7.50 -5.61 -8.22
N GLY A 126 6.53 -6.14 -8.97
CA GLY A 126 5.11 -6.11 -8.62
C GLY A 126 4.72 -7.18 -7.61
N GLU A 127 5.63 -8.12 -7.32
CA GLU A 127 5.45 -9.20 -6.33
C GLU A 127 5.93 -8.79 -4.93
N SER A 128 6.66 -7.67 -4.81
CA SER A 128 7.08 -7.12 -3.51
C SER A 128 6.03 -6.14 -3.00
N ASP A 129 5.61 -6.30 -1.75
CA ASP A 129 4.71 -5.36 -1.06
C ASP A 129 5.36 -3.96 -0.85
N LEU A 130 6.68 -3.87 -1.02
CA LEU A 130 7.48 -2.65 -0.82
C LEU A 130 7.96 -2.04 -2.14
N SER A 131 7.53 -2.55 -3.28
CA SER A 131 7.99 -2.07 -4.60
C SER A 131 6.85 -1.85 -5.59
N VAL A 132 7.22 -1.47 -6.81
CA VAL A 132 6.36 -1.33 -7.99
C VAL A 132 7.08 -1.85 -9.23
N SER A 133 6.34 -2.41 -10.18
CA SER A 133 6.89 -2.90 -11.45
C SER A 133 6.85 -1.89 -12.61
N TYR A 134 6.78 -0.60 -12.31
CA TYR A 134 6.63 0.46 -13.32
C TYR A 134 7.39 1.74 -12.97
N SER A 135 7.68 2.52 -14.02
CA SER A 135 8.13 3.92 -13.97
C SER A 135 6.95 4.90 -13.90
N ILE A 136 7.25 6.17 -13.59
CA ILE A 136 6.24 7.25 -13.56
C ILE A 136 5.63 7.46 -14.95
N GLU A 137 6.46 7.33 -16.00
CA GLU A 137 6.04 7.44 -17.40
C GLU A 137 5.07 6.33 -17.78
N GLU A 138 5.35 5.09 -17.38
CA GLU A 138 4.46 3.95 -17.61
C GLU A 138 3.15 4.08 -16.83
N TYR A 139 3.19 4.58 -15.59
CA TYR A 139 1.99 4.91 -14.81
C TYR A 139 1.13 5.95 -15.53
N ALA A 140 1.73 7.06 -15.96
CA ALA A 140 1.00 8.13 -16.66
C ALA A 140 0.44 7.63 -18.00
N ALA A 141 1.22 6.88 -18.77
CA ALA A 141 0.80 6.31 -20.05
C ALA A 141 -0.37 5.33 -19.87
N ALA A 142 -0.34 4.47 -18.84
CA ALA A 142 -1.41 3.54 -18.53
C ALA A 142 -2.74 4.28 -18.24
N VAL A 143 -2.70 5.33 -17.40
CA VAL A 143 -3.87 6.15 -17.08
C VAL A 143 -4.43 6.83 -18.33
N VAL A 144 -3.58 7.55 -19.07
CA VAL A 144 -4.00 8.31 -20.27
C VAL A 144 -4.58 7.37 -21.33
N THR A 145 -3.94 6.22 -21.55
CA THR A 145 -4.38 5.23 -22.53
C THR A 145 -5.74 4.63 -22.16
N ALA A 146 -5.94 4.26 -20.89
CA ALA A 146 -7.20 3.71 -20.42
C ALA A 146 -8.36 4.72 -20.56
N VAL A 147 -8.16 5.97 -20.15
CA VAL A 147 -9.18 7.04 -20.30
C VAL A 147 -9.48 7.29 -21.77
N ARG A 148 -8.44 7.48 -22.60
CA ARG A 148 -8.58 7.73 -24.04
C ARG A 148 -9.37 6.62 -24.73
N PHE A 149 -9.01 5.36 -24.49
CA PHE A 149 -9.65 4.20 -25.12
C PHE A 149 -11.17 4.20 -24.88
N VAL A 150 -11.59 4.45 -23.64
CA VAL A 150 -13.01 4.46 -23.28
C VAL A 150 -13.73 5.67 -23.85
N CYS A 151 -13.15 6.87 -23.74
CA CYS A 151 -13.75 8.09 -24.25
C CYS A 151 -13.88 8.09 -25.77
N ASP A 152 -12.86 7.64 -26.51
CA ASP A 152 -12.87 7.52 -27.97
C ASP A 152 -13.99 6.58 -28.43
N ARG A 153 -14.09 5.39 -27.81
CA ARG A 153 -15.12 4.39 -28.14
C ARG A 153 -16.54 4.89 -27.86
N LYS A 154 -16.71 5.72 -26.84
CA LYS A 154 -18.03 6.27 -26.46
C LYS A 154 -18.32 7.63 -27.09
N SER A 155 -17.40 8.18 -27.89
CA SER A 155 -17.47 9.51 -28.50
C SER A 155 -17.70 10.62 -27.47
N VAL A 156 -17.05 10.51 -26.31
CA VAL A 156 -17.10 11.50 -25.23
C VAL A 156 -15.81 12.33 -25.27
N LYS A 157 -15.93 13.65 -25.08
CA LYS A 157 -14.76 14.54 -24.99
C LYS A 157 -13.84 14.11 -23.84
N HIS A 158 -12.53 14.08 -24.10
CA HIS A 158 -11.54 13.71 -23.08
C HIS A 158 -11.60 14.67 -21.88
N PRO A 159 -11.62 14.15 -20.64
CA PRO A 159 -11.59 14.95 -19.42
C PRO A 159 -10.21 15.50 -19.13
N VAL A 160 -10.15 16.45 -18.19
CA VAL A 160 -8.93 16.72 -17.43
C VAL A 160 -8.71 15.55 -16.46
N ILE A 161 -7.48 15.05 -16.41
CA ILE A 161 -7.09 13.97 -15.49
C ILE A 161 -6.37 14.61 -14.30
N CYS A 162 -6.84 14.31 -13.10
CA CYS A 162 -6.21 14.70 -11.83
C CYS A 162 -5.66 13.46 -11.12
N SER A 163 -4.56 13.64 -10.38
CA SER A 163 -3.95 12.61 -9.53
C SER A 163 -3.53 13.20 -8.19
N GLU A 164 -3.79 12.45 -7.12
CA GLU A 164 -3.49 12.81 -5.73
C GLU A 164 -2.31 11.99 -5.21
N SER A 165 -1.21 11.97 -5.96
CA SER A 165 -0.03 11.11 -5.74
C SER A 165 0.85 11.56 -4.56
N GLY A 166 0.25 11.72 -3.37
CA GLY A 166 0.92 12.26 -2.18
C GLY A 166 2.17 11.47 -1.77
N ARG A 167 2.06 10.14 -1.65
CA ARG A 167 3.18 9.26 -1.29
C ARG A 167 4.39 9.46 -2.20
N ALA A 168 4.16 9.55 -3.51
CA ALA A 168 5.24 9.68 -4.47
C ALA A 168 5.96 11.03 -4.38
N ILE A 169 5.22 12.10 -4.04
CA ILE A 169 5.78 13.44 -3.86
C ILE A 169 6.60 13.52 -2.58
N VAL A 170 6.13 12.92 -1.48
CA VAL A 170 6.73 13.10 -0.15
C VAL A 170 7.66 11.97 0.29
N SER A 171 7.76 10.84 -0.40
CA SER A 171 8.55 9.70 0.14
C SER A 171 10.04 10.00 0.32
N HIS A 172 10.66 10.70 -0.64
CA HIS A 172 12.12 10.88 -0.69
C HIS A 172 12.63 12.21 -0.07
N HIS A 173 11.75 13.04 0.50
CA HIS A 173 12.14 14.39 0.95
C HIS A 173 12.80 14.44 2.34
N SER A 174 12.77 13.34 3.11
CA SER A 174 13.23 13.32 4.50
C SER A 174 14.10 12.09 4.78
N VAL A 175 15.13 12.28 5.59
CA VAL A 175 16.05 11.23 6.05
C VAL A 175 16.13 11.30 7.57
N LEU A 176 15.86 10.17 8.24
CA LEU A 176 16.05 10.04 9.68
C LEU A 176 17.47 9.55 9.96
N ILE A 177 18.26 10.36 10.66
CA ILE A 177 19.65 10.05 11.03
C ILE A 177 19.72 9.94 12.55
N PHE A 178 20.24 8.81 13.04
CA PHE A 178 20.52 8.60 14.45
C PHE A 178 21.85 7.85 14.61
N GLU A 179 22.52 8.08 15.74
CA GLU A 179 23.78 7.42 16.07
C GLU A 179 23.52 6.03 16.66
N ALA A 180 24.30 5.04 16.23
CA ALA A 180 24.31 3.72 16.85
C ALA A 180 25.12 3.79 18.16
N VAL A 181 24.42 3.79 19.30
CA VAL A 181 25.05 3.99 20.63
C VAL A 181 25.73 2.73 21.16
N SER A 182 25.29 1.54 20.75
CA SER A 182 25.84 0.27 21.20
C SER A 182 25.57 -0.83 20.17
N SER A 183 26.48 -1.81 20.12
CA SER A 183 26.31 -3.04 19.36
C SER A 183 26.74 -4.23 20.22
N THR A 184 25.87 -5.23 20.36
CA THR A 184 26.25 -6.52 20.93
C THR A 184 26.81 -7.40 19.83
N GLY A 185 28.13 -7.58 19.80
CA GLY A 185 28.79 -8.60 18.99
C GLY A 185 29.03 -9.88 19.79
N PRO A 186 29.29 -11.03 19.14
CA PRO A 186 29.80 -12.20 19.84
C PRO A 186 31.07 -11.79 20.60
N VAL A 187 31.06 -11.96 21.92
CA VAL A 187 32.23 -11.65 22.75
C VAL A 187 33.34 -12.59 22.30
N LYS A 188 34.41 -12.03 21.73
CA LYS A 188 35.69 -12.74 21.63
C LYS A 188 36.26 -12.82 23.05
N HIS A 189 35.70 -13.70 23.88
CA HIS A 189 36.44 -14.15 25.03
C HIS A 189 37.67 -14.85 24.45
N GLY A 190 38.84 -14.22 24.59
CA GLY A 190 40.06 -15.01 24.63
C GLY A 190 39.81 -16.01 25.75
N VAL A 191 39.68 -17.28 25.40
CA VAL A 191 39.56 -18.34 26.39
C VAL A 191 40.89 -18.33 27.14
N ASP A 192 40.97 -17.56 28.23
CA ASP A 192 42.08 -17.70 29.14
C ASP A 192 41.86 -19.05 29.83
N GLN A 193 42.80 -19.98 29.70
CA GLN A 193 42.65 -21.36 30.21
C GLN A 193 42.24 -21.39 31.69
N THR A 194 42.59 -20.35 32.44
CA THR A 194 42.25 -20.10 33.84
C THR A 194 40.76 -19.91 34.12
N ASP A 195 40.00 -19.24 33.25
CA ASP A 195 38.55 -19.03 33.46
C ASP A 195 37.76 -20.34 33.31
N LEU A 196 38.26 -21.21 32.43
CA LEU A 196 37.67 -22.52 32.16
C LEU A 196 38.06 -23.57 33.20
N GLN A 197 39.29 -23.49 33.72
CA GLN A 197 39.75 -24.29 34.87
C GLN A 197 38.85 -24.02 36.10
N PHE A 198 38.54 -22.75 36.36
CA PHE A 198 37.72 -22.34 37.50
C PHE A 198 36.27 -22.87 37.42
N MET A 199 35.66 -22.93 36.24
CA MET A 199 34.33 -23.54 36.08
C MET A 199 34.32 -25.07 36.19
N LEU A 200 35.43 -25.73 35.83
CA LEU A 200 35.55 -27.20 35.81
C LEU A 200 36.13 -27.80 37.10
N ASP A 201 36.67 -26.97 38.00
CA ASP A 201 37.23 -27.40 39.29
C ASP A 201 36.15 -27.71 40.34
N GLY A 202 34.88 -27.38 40.07
CA GLY A 202 33.73 -27.92 40.79
C GLY A 202 33.39 -29.32 40.26
N HIS A 203 33.42 -30.34 41.12
CA HIS A 203 33.14 -31.77 40.92
C HIS A 203 32.16 -32.20 39.78
N TRP A 204 32.53 -32.04 38.50
CA TRP A 204 31.72 -32.47 37.35
C TRP A 204 32.58 -33.11 36.26
N GLU A 205 33.11 -34.31 36.51
CA GLU A 205 33.92 -35.06 35.51
C GLU A 205 33.19 -35.24 34.17
N GLU A 206 31.86 -35.39 34.20
CA GLU A 206 31.03 -35.54 33.00
C GLU A 206 30.91 -34.24 32.19
N ALA A 207 30.81 -33.07 32.85
CA ALA A 207 30.81 -31.78 32.16
C ALA A 207 32.16 -31.50 31.47
N ARG A 208 33.27 -32.00 32.06
CA ARG A 208 34.59 -31.94 31.45
C ARG A 208 34.68 -32.79 30.18
N SER A 209 34.06 -33.97 30.17
CA SER A 209 33.95 -34.83 28.99
C SER A 209 33.15 -34.16 27.87
N ASP A 210 31.98 -33.61 28.18
CA ASP A 210 31.13 -32.93 27.20
C ASP A 210 31.81 -31.67 26.63
N TYR A 211 32.57 -30.94 27.45
CA TYR A 211 33.41 -29.83 26.98
C TYR A 211 34.55 -30.28 26.06
N GLN A 212 35.24 -31.37 26.37
CA GLN A 212 36.29 -31.91 25.49
C GLN A 212 35.72 -32.39 24.15
N ASN A 213 34.54 -33.00 24.18
CA ASN A 213 33.83 -33.43 22.98
C ASN A 213 33.39 -32.23 22.14
N LEU A 214 32.85 -31.18 22.77
CA LEU A 214 32.53 -29.91 22.12
C LEU A 214 33.76 -29.26 21.48
N TYR A 215 34.86 -29.17 22.21
CA TYR A 215 36.10 -28.57 21.72
C TYR A 215 36.68 -29.34 20.53
N SER A 216 36.67 -30.67 20.61
CA SER A 216 37.08 -31.54 19.51
C SER A 216 36.17 -31.34 18.28
N ALA A 217 34.85 -31.37 18.45
CA ALA A 217 33.89 -31.14 17.36
C ALA A 217 34.08 -29.75 16.71
N ALA A 218 34.35 -28.72 17.52
CA ALA A 218 34.59 -27.37 17.04
C ALA A 218 35.88 -27.25 16.22
N ILE A 219 36.97 -27.89 16.65
CA ILE A 219 38.23 -27.95 15.88
C ILE A 219 38.02 -28.67 14.54
N HIS A 220 37.20 -29.72 14.51
CA HIS A 220 36.92 -30.49 13.30
C HIS A 220 35.82 -29.87 12.42
N GLY A 221 35.20 -28.77 12.84
CA GLY A 221 34.12 -28.10 12.10
C GLY A 221 32.81 -28.90 12.05
N ASP A 222 32.59 -29.82 12.99
CA ASP A 222 31.36 -30.61 13.09
C ASP A 222 30.30 -29.85 13.91
N TYR A 223 29.53 -29.03 13.22
CA TYR A 223 28.55 -28.12 13.84
C TYR A 223 27.37 -28.83 14.50
N GLU A 224 26.95 -30.00 13.99
CA GLU A 224 25.85 -30.78 14.57
C GLU A 224 26.25 -31.36 15.93
N SER A 225 27.45 -31.94 16.00
CA SER A 225 28.02 -32.42 17.25
C SER A 225 28.29 -31.28 18.22
N CYS A 226 28.74 -30.11 17.73
CA CYS A 226 28.89 -28.93 18.58
C CYS A 226 27.57 -28.51 19.25
N LEU A 227 26.47 -28.49 18.50
CA LEU A 227 25.16 -28.14 19.04
C LEU A 227 24.70 -29.15 20.09
N LEU A 228 24.89 -30.45 19.84
CA LEU A 228 24.57 -31.51 20.78
C LEU A 228 25.32 -31.36 22.11
N TYR A 229 26.65 -31.17 22.06
CA TYR A 229 27.46 -31.05 23.27
C TYR A 229 27.22 -29.72 24.01
N VAL A 230 26.92 -28.62 23.30
CA VAL A 230 26.48 -27.37 23.93
C VAL A 230 25.17 -27.54 24.68
N ASP A 231 24.20 -28.28 24.11
CA ASP A 231 22.91 -28.51 24.78
C ASP A 231 23.05 -29.38 26.02
N GLN A 232 23.88 -30.43 25.94
CA GLN A 232 24.22 -31.29 27.10
C GLN A 232 24.92 -30.49 28.21
N LEU A 233 25.88 -29.64 27.86
CA LEU A 233 26.54 -28.74 28.81
C LEU A 233 25.56 -27.76 29.46
N LYS A 234 24.65 -27.17 28.68
CA LYS A 234 23.64 -26.23 29.21
C LYS A 234 22.68 -26.92 30.17
N GLN A 235 22.19 -28.11 29.84
CA GLN A 235 21.28 -28.86 30.72
C GLN A 235 21.93 -29.15 32.08
N ARG A 236 23.20 -29.57 32.08
CA ARG A 236 23.95 -29.88 33.31
C ARG A 236 24.33 -28.67 34.14
N CYS A 237 24.52 -27.50 33.54
CA CYS A 237 24.80 -26.25 34.28
C CYS A 237 23.54 -25.63 34.92
N VAL A 238 22.34 -26.12 34.58
CA VAL A 238 21.06 -25.63 35.12
C VAL A 238 20.55 -26.50 36.29
N GLU A 239 21.03 -27.73 36.43
CA GLU A 239 20.75 -28.65 37.56
C GLU A 239 21.67 -28.40 38.77
#